data_AF-A0A396APS8-F1
#
_entry.id   AF-A0A396APS8-F1
#
_cell.length_a   1.000
_cell.length_b   1.000
_cell.length_c   1.000
_cell.angle_alpha   90.00
_cell.angle_beta   90.00
_cell.angle_gamma   90.00
#
_symmetry.space_group_name_H-M   'P 1'
#
loop_
_entity.id
_entity.type
_entity.pdbx_description
1 polymer ?
#
loop_
_entity_poly.entity_id
_entity_poly.type
_entity_poly.pdbx_seq_one_letter_code
_entity_poly.pdbx_strand_id
1 'polypeptide(L)'
;MLQKVITLANFKGGVGKSTSTAAMGACLAMKGYKVLLVDLDGQSNLTLYYIPDADKLEESIFETLVYGKAVPVINVKPNLDLVPSSLEMSSAEIAMTNTLAREQVLSRALFD
;
A
#
# COMPACT_ATOMS: atom_id res chain seq x y z
N MET A 1 0.38 16.54 14.23
CA MET A 1 -0.99 15.96 14.31
C MET A 1 -0.86 14.46 14.20
N LEU A 2 -1.65 13.71 14.97
CA LEU A 2 -1.74 12.25 14.81
C LEU A 2 -2.40 11.93 13.46
N GLN A 3 -1.72 11.16 12.63
CA GLN A 3 -2.26 10.63 11.38
C GLN A 3 -3.25 9.51 11.72
N LYS A 4 -4.39 9.43 11.00
CA LYS A 4 -5.41 8.40 11.24
C LYS A 4 -5.21 7.25 10.28
N VAL A 5 -4.86 6.08 10.79
CA VAL A 5 -4.69 4.84 10.00
C VAL A 5 -6.00 4.07 9.98
N ILE A 6 -6.46 3.69 8.78
CA ILE A 6 -7.67 2.89 8.56
C ILE A 6 -7.29 1.67 7.72
N THR A 7 -7.51 0.47 8.26
CA THR A 7 -7.18 -0.78 7.59
C THR A 7 -8.46 -1.51 7.16
N LEU A 8 -8.53 -1.93 5.90
CA LEU A 8 -9.59 -2.79 5.38
C LEU A 8 -9.06 -4.21 5.18
N ALA A 9 -9.35 -5.11 6.13
CA ALA A 9 -8.87 -6.48 6.13
C ALA A 9 -10.03 -7.49 6.13
N ASN A 10 -9.93 -8.52 5.29
CA ASN A 10 -10.83 -9.67 5.26
C ASN A 10 -10.14 -10.82 4.50
N PHE A 11 -10.13 -12.02 5.09
CA PHE A 11 -9.49 -13.21 4.52
C PHE A 11 -10.17 -13.69 3.22
N LYS A 12 -11.46 -13.40 3.04
CA LYS A 12 -12.18 -13.80 1.82
C LYS A 12 -11.80 -12.90 0.63
N GLY A 13 -11.47 -13.53 -0.50
CA GLY A 13 -11.27 -12.86 -1.78
C GLY A 13 -12.59 -12.30 -2.36
N GLY A 14 -12.50 -11.26 -3.19
CA GLY A 14 -13.67 -10.75 -3.92
C GLY A 14 -14.74 -10.03 -3.08
N VAL A 15 -14.45 -9.65 -1.84
CA VAL A 15 -15.41 -8.95 -0.94
C VAL A 15 -15.35 -7.42 -1.02
N GLY A 16 -14.69 -6.88 -2.05
CA GLY A 16 -14.65 -5.43 -2.30
C GLY A 16 -13.67 -4.64 -1.44
N LYS A 17 -12.62 -5.25 -0.85
CA LYS A 17 -11.60 -4.56 -0.05
C LYS A 17 -10.92 -3.44 -0.84
N SER A 18 -10.25 -3.77 -1.94
CA SER A 18 -9.51 -2.80 -2.77
C SER A 18 -10.44 -1.72 -3.35
N THR A 19 -11.63 -2.11 -3.79
CA THR A 19 -12.66 -1.17 -4.26
C THR A 19 -13.09 -0.19 -3.17
N SER A 20 -13.34 -0.69 -1.96
CA SER A 20 -13.73 0.16 -0.83
C SER A 20 -12.59 1.07 -0.39
N THR A 21 -11.35 0.58 -0.37
CA THR A 21 -10.15 1.37 -0.09
C THR A 21 -9.98 2.50 -1.10
N ALA A 22 -10.10 2.21 -2.40
CA ALA A 22 -10.02 3.21 -3.46
C ALA A 22 -11.12 4.27 -3.33
N ALA A 23 -12.37 3.85 -3.15
CA ALA A 23 -13.52 4.75 -3.03
C ALA A 23 -13.43 5.64 -1.78
N MET A 24 -13.11 5.07 -0.62
CA MET A 24 -12.91 5.83 0.62
C MET A 24 -11.79 6.84 0.49
N GLY A 25 -10.64 6.43 -0.06
CA GLY A 25 -9.50 7.31 -0.29
C GLY A 25 -9.83 8.50 -1.18
N ALA A 26 -10.45 8.23 -2.33
CA ALA A 26 -10.89 9.27 -3.26
C ALA A 26 -11.89 10.24 -2.60
N CYS A 27 -12.88 9.72 -1.86
CA CYS A 27 -13.87 10.57 -1.17
C CYS A 27 -13.24 11.47 -0.10
N LEU A 28 -12.26 10.95 0.66
CA LEU A 28 -11.52 11.73 1.65
C LEU A 28 -10.64 12.80 0.98
N ALA A 29 -9.93 12.45 -0.09
CA ALA A 29 -9.13 13.40 -0.85
C ALA A 29 -9.98 14.54 -1.44
N MET A 30 -11.15 14.21 -1.99
CA MET A 30 -12.13 15.19 -2.50
C MET A 30 -12.68 16.11 -1.41
N LYS A 31 -12.70 15.67 -0.15
CA LYS A 31 -13.07 16.49 1.02
C LYS A 31 -11.91 17.37 1.53
N GLY A 32 -10.76 17.36 0.86
CA GLY A 32 -9.59 18.19 1.20
C GLY A 32 -8.60 17.55 2.17
N TYR A 33 -8.78 16.28 2.54
CA TYR A 33 -7.80 15.57 3.37
C TYR A 33 -6.62 15.11 2.51
N LYS A 34 -5.40 15.16 3.05
CA LYS A 34 -4.25 14.46 2.47
C LYS A 34 -4.36 12.97 2.79
N VAL A 35 -4.39 12.13 1.77
CA VAL A 35 -4.61 10.69 1.88
C VAL A 35 -3.46 9.95 1.24
N LEU A 36 -2.90 8.98 1.97
CA LEU A 36 -1.99 7.97 1.44
C LEU A 36 -2.70 6.63 1.42
N LEU A 37 -2.85 6.05 0.25
CA LEU A 37 -3.27 4.66 0.07
C LEU A 37 -2.03 3.77 0.12
N VAL A 38 -2.13 2.62 0.78
CA VAL A 38 -1.05 1.62 0.82
C VAL A 38 -1.65 0.29 0.37
N ASP A 39 -1.19 -0.23 -0.76
CA ASP A 39 -1.56 -1.56 -1.24
C ASP A 39 -0.59 -2.58 -0.62
N LEU A 40 -1.13 -3.60 0.05
CA LEU A 40 -0.36 -4.67 0.69
C LEU A 40 -0.76 -6.05 0.15
N ASP A 41 -1.54 -6.09 -0.94
CA ASP A 41 -2.02 -7.32 -1.55
C ASP A 41 -1.16 -7.65 -2.78
N GLY A 42 -0.61 -8.87 -2.86
CA GLY A 42 0.18 -9.31 -4.01
C GLY A 42 -0.60 -9.35 -5.33
N GLN A 43 -1.93 -9.39 -5.29
CA GLN A 43 -2.76 -9.23 -6.49
C GLN A 43 -2.79 -7.79 -7.02
N SER A 44 -2.31 -6.82 -6.23
CA SER A 44 -2.08 -5.43 -6.65
C SER A 44 -3.31 -4.74 -7.23
N ASN A 45 -4.52 -5.17 -6.84
CA ASN A 45 -5.78 -4.67 -7.40
C ASN A 45 -6.01 -3.17 -7.11
N LEU A 46 -5.54 -2.68 -5.96
CA LEU A 46 -5.64 -1.25 -5.64
C LEU A 46 -4.63 -0.45 -6.47
N THR A 47 -3.44 -1.00 -6.66
CA THR A 47 -2.40 -0.42 -7.52
C THR A 47 -2.87 -0.30 -8.96
N LEU A 48 -3.34 -1.41 -9.57
CA LEU A 48 -3.84 -1.48 -10.94
C LEU A 48 -5.06 -0.58 -11.19
N TYR A 49 -5.86 -0.30 -10.16
CA TYR A 49 -6.99 0.62 -10.27
C TYR A 49 -6.55 2.06 -10.58
N TYR A 50 -5.43 2.51 -10.01
CA TYR A 50 -4.90 3.87 -10.22
C TYR A 50 -3.80 3.94 -11.28
N ILE A 51 -3.06 2.85 -11.46
CA ILE A 51 -1.92 2.75 -12.38
C ILE A 51 -2.13 1.49 -13.23
N PRO A 52 -2.91 1.56 -14.32
CA PRO A 52 -3.21 0.39 -15.15
C PRO A 52 -1.98 -0.25 -15.81
N ASP A 53 -0.93 0.55 -16.06
CA ASP A 53 0.36 0.12 -16.60
C ASP A 53 1.39 -0.18 -15.47
N ALA A 54 0.94 -0.78 -14.36
CA ALA A 54 1.78 -0.98 -13.17
C ALA A 54 3.01 -1.88 -13.42
N ASP A 55 3.01 -2.66 -14.50
CA ASP A 55 4.14 -3.50 -14.94
C ASP A 55 5.44 -2.71 -15.16
N LYS A 56 5.34 -1.37 -15.31
CA LYS A 56 6.47 -0.46 -15.49
C LYS A 56 6.99 0.14 -14.18
N LEU A 57 6.35 -0.15 -13.04
CA LEU A 57 6.82 0.32 -11.75
C LEU A 57 8.07 -0.46 -11.35
N GLU A 58 9.17 0.26 -11.11
CA GLU A 58 10.45 -0.34 -10.73
C GLU A 58 10.50 -0.74 -9.24
N GLU A 59 9.64 -0.15 -8.42
CA GLU A 59 9.62 -0.37 -6.97
C GLU A 59 8.17 -0.45 -6.44
N SER A 60 7.96 -1.35 -5.49
CA SER A 60 6.73 -1.51 -4.73
C SER A 60 7.02 -1.52 -3.22
N ILE A 61 5.97 -1.61 -2.42
CA ILE A 61 6.12 -1.78 -0.97
C ILE A 61 6.95 -3.03 -0.61
N PHE A 62 7.09 -4.01 -1.51
CA PHE A 62 7.93 -5.18 -1.30
C PHE A 62 9.39 -4.79 -1.02
N GLU A 63 9.99 -3.93 -1.84
CA GLU A 63 11.38 -3.52 -1.66
C GLU A 63 11.58 -2.74 -0.35
N THR A 64 10.59 -1.95 0.06
CA THR A 64 10.61 -1.27 1.35
C THR A 64 10.63 -2.28 2.50
N LEU A 65 9.72 -3.25 2.48
CA LEU A 65 9.56 -4.20 3.59
C LEU A 65 10.71 -5.21 3.69
N VAL A 66 11.22 -5.67 2.55
CA VAL A 66 12.21 -6.75 2.49
C VAL A 66 13.64 -6.20 2.49
N TYR A 67 13.89 -5.10 1.77
CA TYR A 67 15.24 -4.56 1.58
C TYR A 67 15.48 -3.22 2.30
N GLY A 68 14.47 -2.66 2.96
CA GLY A 68 14.59 -1.37 3.66
C GLY A 68 14.79 -0.20 2.71
N LYS A 69 14.33 -0.30 1.46
CA LYS A 69 14.32 0.84 0.53
C LYS A 69 13.32 1.91 0.99
N ALA A 70 13.44 3.11 0.44
CA ALA A 70 12.47 4.18 0.66
C ALA A 70 11.05 3.73 0.24
N VAL A 71 10.03 4.32 0.86
CA VAL A 71 8.63 4.06 0.51
C VAL A 71 8.33 4.65 -0.88
N PRO A 72 7.89 3.86 -1.87
CA PRO A 72 7.63 4.36 -3.21
C PRO A 72 6.28 5.08 -3.27
N VAL A 73 6.26 6.35 -2.87
CA VAL A 73 5.03 7.17 -2.88
C VAL A 73 4.81 7.77 -4.26
N ILE A 74 3.65 7.50 -4.85
CA ILE A 74 3.24 8.00 -6.17
C ILE A 74 1.98 8.85 -6.02
N ASN A 75 2.01 10.09 -6.51
CA ASN A 75 0.81 10.90 -6.57
C ASN A 75 -0.10 10.42 -7.71
N VAL A 76 -1.31 10.01 -7.38
CA VAL A 76 -2.27 9.48 -8.37
C VAL A 76 -3.41 10.46 -8.65
N LYS A 77 -3.77 11.32 -7.68
CA LYS A 77 -4.73 12.41 -7.82
C LYS A 77 -4.40 13.55 -6.83
N PRO A 78 -4.99 14.76 -6.97
CA PRO A 78 -4.85 15.81 -5.97
C PRO A 78 -5.22 15.32 -4.56
N ASN A 79 -4.33 15.56 -3.60
CA ASN A 79 -4.44 15.10 -2.21
C ASN A 79 -4.50 13.58 -2.01
N LEU A 80 -4.21 12.78 -3.04
CA LEU A 80 -4.26 11.32 -2.98
C LEU A 80 -2.97 10.72 -3.55
N ASP A 81 -2.20 10.15 -2.64
CA ASP A 81 -0.99 9.40 -2.94
C ASP A 81 -1.25 7.89 -2.79
N LEU A 82 -0.41 7.09 -3.42
CA LEU A 82 -0.46 5.63 -3.40
C LEU A 82 0.96 5.09 -3.18
N VAL A 83 1.08 4.13 -2.27
CA VAL A 83 2.21 3.19 -2.23
C VAL A 83 1.77 1.90 -2.94
N PRO A 84 2.39 1.58 -4.10
CA PRO A 84 1.99 0.44 -4.91
C PRO A 84 2.45 -0.89 -4.29
N SER A 85 1.74 -1.95 -4.65
CA SER A 85 2.10 -3.34 -4.43
C SER A 85 2.52 -3.98 -5.75
N SER A 86 3.10 -5.17 -5.66
CA SER A 86 3.47 -6.00 -6.80
C SER A 86 3.28 -7.49 -6.48
N LEU A 87 3.40 -8.37 -7.48
CA LEU A 87 3.20 -9.82 -7.29
C LEU A 87 4.14 -10.42 -6.24
N GLU A 88 5.35 -9.89 -6.14
CA GLU A 88 6.41 -10.24 -5.19
C GLU A 88 5.93 -10.16 -3.73
N MET A 89 4.96 -9.30 -3.41
CA MET A 89 4.36 -9.23 -2.07
C MET A 89 3.78 -10.56 -1.60
N SER A 90 3.38 -11.45 -2.51
CA SER A 90 2.94 -12.81 -2.15
C SER A 90 4.05 -13.65 -1.49
N SER A 91 5.32 -13.27 -1.67
CA SER A 91 6.49 -13.93 -1.09
C SER A 91 7.09 -13.19 0.11
N ALA A 92 6.53 -12.03 0.48
CA ALA A 92 7.09 -11.17 1.53
C ALA A 92 7.19 -11.88 2.89
N GLU A 93 6.18 -12.68 3.26
CA GLU A 93 6.19 -13.40 4.54
C GLU A 93 7.38 -14.36 4.66
N ILE A 94 7.69 -15.09 3.58
CA ILE A 94 8.83 -16.00 3.52
C ILE A 94 10.13 -15.20 3.56
N ALA A 95 10.24 -14.15 2.74
CA ALA A 95 11.43 -13.30 2.67
C ALA A 95 11.77 -12.64 4.01
N MET A 96 10.76 -12.32 4.82
CA MET A 96 10.91 -11.66 6.13
C MET A 96 10.95 -12.62 7.33
N THR A 97 11.12 -13.93 7.10
CA THR A 97 11.11 -14.94 8.20
C THR A 97 12.13 -14.65 9.30
N ASN A 98 13.33 -14.18 8.92
CA ASN A 98 14.42 -13.88 9.85
C ASN A 98 14.52 -12.39 10.22
N THR A 99 13.58 -11.56 9.77
CA THR A 99 13.58 -10.13 10.04
C THR A 99 13.15 -9.88 11.49
N LEU A 100 14.03 -9.22 12.27
CA LEU A 100 13.72 -8.82 13.64
C LEU A 100 12.55 -7.83 13.67
N ALA A 101 11.58 -8.09 14.55
CA ALA A 101 10.37 -7.29 14.70
C ALA A 101 9.66 -7.03 13.35
N ARG A 102 9.56 -8.06 12.50
CA ARG A 102 8.97 -7.99 11.14
C ARG A 102 7.58 -7.33 11.11
N GLU A 103 6.78 -7.53 12.15
CA GLU A 103 5.46 -6.95 12.33
C GLU A 103 5.47 -5.42 12.51
N GLN A 104 6.63 -4.83 12.83
CA GLN A 104 6.80 -3.39 13.00
C GLN A 104 7.41 -2.71 11.77
N VAL A 105 7.88 -3.46 10.77
CA VAL A 105 8.64 -2.91 9.63
C VAL A 105 7.84 -1.86 8.86
N LEU A 106 6.57 -2.14 8.55
CA LEU A 106 5.72 -1.17 7.85
C LEU A 106 5.51 0.11 8.68
N SER A 107 5.31 -0.03 9.98
CA SER A 107 5.12 1.13 10.87
C SER A 107 6.37 2.01 10.89
N ARG A 108 7.56 1.40 11.02
CA ARG A 108 8.83 2.13 11.00
C ARG A 108 9.04 2.84 9.66
N ALA A 109 8.81 2.13 8.56
CA ALA A 109 8.96 2.70 7.21
C ALA A 109 8.04 3.90 6.94
N LEU A 110 6.86 3.97 7.57
CA LEU A 110 5.88 5.03 7.34
C LEU A 110 5.97 6.20 8.33
N PHE A 111 6.52 5.99 9.53
CA PHE A 111 6.41 6.95 10.64
C PHE A 111 7.73 7.33 11.32
N ASP A 112 8.82 6.61 11.06
CA ASP A 112 10.16 7.01 11.53
C ASP A 112 10.79 8.02 10.56
#